data_AF-A0A9W8H342-F1
#
_entry.id   AF-A0A9W8H342-F1
#
_cell.length_a   1.000
_cell.length_b   1.000
_cell.length_c   1.000
_cell.angle_alpha   90.00
_cell.angle_beta   90.00
_cell.angle_gamma   90.00
#
_symmetry.space_group_name_H-M   'P 1'
#
loop_
_entity.id
_entity.type
_entity.pdbx_description
1 polymer ?
#
loop_
_entity_poly.entity_id
_entity_poly.type
_entity_poly.pdbx_seq_one_letter_code
_entity_poly.pdbx_strand_id
1 'polypeptide(L)'
;MPVGEITLHGVSGDMSDFQHIQHTLKSLLMQEYEMDDGQKLGTKSVYKCISHIMYNRCMKGDLLRNSYVIGGLDNGQKMLLFVDLYGTTYQSATVAMGFGRHLAQPILR
;
A
#
# COMPACT_ATOMS: atom_id res chain seq x y z
N MET A 1 6.55 5.07 -5.25
CA MET A 1 7.75 4.24 -5.01
C MET A 1 7.46 2.82 -5.46
N PRO A 2 8.31 2.22 -6.30
CA PRO A 2 8.11 0.87 -6.81
C PRO A 2 8.31 -0.17 -5.71
N VAL A 3 7.52 -1.24 -5.75
CA VAL A 3 7.62 -2.44 -4.90
C VAL A 3 7.56 -3.65 -5.82
N GLY A 4 8.69 -4.33 -5.99
CA GLY A 4 8.82 -5.36 -7.02
C GLY A 4 8.73 -4.76 -8.44
N GLU A 5 8.31 -5.58 -9.41
CA GLU A 5 8.33 -5.23 -10.83
C GLU A 5 7.04 -4.56 -11.33
N ILE A 6 5.89 -4.93 -10.77
CA ILE A 6 4.56 -4.58 -11.32
C ILE A 6 3.69 -3.75 -10.37
N THR A 7 4.22 -3.41 -9.18
CA THR A 7 3.48 -2.69 -8.13
C THR A 7 4.17 -1.37 -7.79
N LEU A 8 3.37 -0.33 -7.61
CA LEU A 8 3.78 0.99 -7.14
C LEU A 8 2.91 1.37 -5.94
N HIS A 9 3.50 1.97 -4.91
CA HIS A 9 2.73 2.65 -3.87
C HIS A 9 3.02 4.15 -3.84
N GLY A 10 2.00 4.93 -3.46
CA GLY A 10 2.09 6.33 -3.05
C GLY A 10 1.65 6.45 -1.60
N VAL A 11 2.26 7.40 -0.88
CA VAL A 11 2.02 7.59 0.55
C VAL A 11 1.78 9.06 0.85
N SER A 12 0.87 9.31 1.77
CA SER A 12 0.62 10.62 2.36
C SER A 12 0.66 10.48 3.88
N GLY A 13 1.25 11.45 4.57
CA GLY A 13 1.37 11.43 6.03
C GLY A 13 2.80 11.70 6.50
N ASP A 14 3.17 11.03 7.58
CA ASP A 14 4.49 11.10 8.20
C ASP A 14 5.56 10.29 7.43
N MET A 15 6.67 10.97 7.14
CA MET A 15 7.79 10.40 6.37
C MET A 15 8.58 9.34 7.17
N SER A 16 8.68 9.47 8.49
CA SER A 16 9.39 8.50 9.33
C SER A 16 8.65 7.17 9.36
N ASP A 17 7.32 7.22 9.56
CA ASP A 17 6.46 6.03 9.49
C ASP A 17 6.56 5.36 8.11
N PHE A 18 6.68 6.17 7.05
CA PHE A 18 6.84 5.67 5.69
C PHE A 18 8.15 4.91 5.52
N GLN A 19 9.27 5.51 5.96
CA GLN A 19 10.59 4.89 5.88
C GLN A 19 10.64 3.57 6.65
N HIS A 20 9.99 3.51 7.82
CA HIS A 20 9.92 2.29 8.61
C HIS A 20 9.22 1.16 7.84
N ILE A 21 8.05 1.43 7.26
CA ILE A 21 7.33 0.44 6.46
C ILE A 21 8.10 0.08 5.20
N GLN A 22 8.74 1.05 4.55
CA GLN A 22 9.54 0.81 3.37
C GLN A 22 10.68 -0.16 3.66
N HIS A 23 11.31 -0.06 4.84
CA HIS A 23 12.33 -1.00 5.28
C HIS A 23 11.75 -2.40 5.47
N THR A 24 10.62 -2.53 6.18
CA THR A 24 9.94 -3.82 6.38
C THR A 24 9.54 -4.48 5.06
N LEU A 25 8.98 -3.72 4.11
CA LEU A 25 8.59 -4.23 2.79
C LEU A 25 9.80 -4.68 1.97
N LYS A 26 10.93 -3.96 2.04
CA LYS A 26 12.16 -4.37 1.37
C LYS A 26 12.70 -5.68 1.93
N SER A 27 12.71 -5.84 3.26
CA SER A 27 13.13 -7.08 3.90
C SER A 27 12.25 -8.26 3.48
N LEU A 28 10.92 -8.07 3.43
CA LEU A 28 9.99 -9.10 2.96
C LEU A 28 10.21 -9.45 1.48
N LEU A 29 10.41 -8.46 0.62
CA LEU A 29 10.74 -8.70 -0.79
C LEU A 29 12.03 -9.49 -0.97
N MET A 30 13.06 -9.21 -0.16
CA MET A 30 14.32 -9.95 -0.19
C MET A 30 14.12 -11.41 0.23
N GLN A 31 13.36 -11.67 1.29
CA GLN A 31 13.06 -13.02 1.75
C GLN A 31 12.30 -13.83 0.70
N GLU A 32 11.29 -13.23 0.07
CA GLU A 32 10.53 -13.88 -1.01
C GLU A 32 11.39 -14.15 -2.25
N TYR A 33 12.32 -13.25 -2.58
CA TYR A 33 13.28 -13.47 -3.66
C TYR A 33 14.24 -14.63 -3.37
N GLU A 34 14.67 -14.79 -2.11
CA GLU A 34 15.55 -15.89 -1.68
C GLU A 34 14.85 -17.25 -1.65
N MET A 35 13.51 -17.27 -1.49
CA MET A 35 12.73 -18.52 -1.47
C MET A 35 12.58 -19.17 -2.86
N ASP A 36 12.81 -18.43 -3.96
CA ASP A 36 12.89 -18.89 -5.37
C ASP A 36 11.84 -19.94 -5.79
N ASP A 37 10.61 -19.81 -5.31
CA ASP A 37 9.49 -20.72 -5.59
C ASP A 37 8.74 -20.38 -6.90
N GLY A 38 9.22 -19.36 -7.62
CA GLY A 38 8.60 -18.83 -8.83
C GLY A 38 7.36 -17.96 -8.61
N GLN A 39 6.94 -17.72 -7.36
CA GLN A 39 5.83 -16.81 -7.06
C GLN A 39 6.32 -15.37 -6.99
N LYS A 40 5.89 -14.55 -7.95
CA LYS A 40 6.13 -13.10 -7.89
C LYS A 40 5.17 -12.45 -6.92
N LEU A 41 5.68 -11.52 -6.12
CA LEU A 41 4.86 -10.74 -5.19
C LEU A 41 3.82 -9.91 -5.95
N GLY A 42 2.57 -10.38 -5.94
CA GLY A 42 1.46 -9.71 -6.62
C GLY A 42 1.03 -8.42 -5.91
N THR A 43 0.43 -7.51 -6.68
CA THR A 43 -0.12 -6.23 -6.17
C THR A 43 -1.04 -6.43 -4.96
N LYS A 44 -1.87 -7.49 -4.98
CA LYS A 44 -2.76 -7.84 -3.87
C LYS A 44 -2.02 -8.30 -2.61
N SER A 45 -0.91 -9.00 -2.76
CA SER A 45 -0.11 -9.48 -1.62
C SER A 45 0.53 -8.31 -0.89
N VAL A 46 1.11 -7.36 -1.63
CA VAL A 46 1.64 -6.10 -1.08
C VAL A 46 0.56 -5.33 -0.34
N TYR A 47 -0.62 -5.19 -0.94
CA TYR A 47 -1.76 -4.54 -0.31
C TYR A 47 -2.21 -5.22 0.99
N LYS A 48 -2.35 -6.55 1.00
CA LYS A 48 -2.69 -7.31 2.20
C LYS A 48 -1.65 -7.12 3.30
N CYS A 49 -0.37 -7.19 2.95
CA CYS A 49 0.73 -6.97 3.88
C CYS A 49 0.62 -5.60 4.57
N ILE A 50 0.49 -4.52 3.78
CA ILE A 50 0.36 -3.16 4.30
C ILE A 50 -0.89 -3.02 5.17
N SER A 51 -2.04 -3.56 4.75
CA SER A 51 -3.28 -3.52 5.53
C SER A 51 -3.15 -4.22 6.88
N HIS A 52 -2.46 -5.36 6.93
CA HIS A 52 -2.23 -6.09 8.19
C HIS A 52 -1.29 -5.33 9.11
N ILE A 53 -0.23 -4.72 8.58
CA ILE A 53 0.69 -3.90 9.37
C ILE A 53 -0.06 -2.71 9.99
N MET A 54 -0.84 -1.99 9.18
CA MET A 54 -1.67 -0.85 9.63
C MET A 54 -2.67 -1.29 10.70
N TYR A 55 -3.42 -2.37 10.45
CA TYR A 55 -4.42 -2.86 11.38
C TYR A 55 -3.81 -3.33 12.71
N ASN A 56 -2.70 -4.07 12.67
CA ASN A 56 -2.01 -4.55 13.86
C ASN A 56 -1.46 -3.39 14.72
N ARG A 57 -0.95 -2.33 14.08
CA ARG A 57 -0.49 -1.09 14.73
C ARG A 57 -1.64 -0.34 15.40
N CYS A 58 -2.76 -0.21 14.69
CA CYS A 58 -3.99 0.36 15.24
C CYS A 58 -4.47 -0.42 16.48
N MET A 59 -4.45 -1.76 16.43
CA MET A 59 -4.86 -2.60 17.56
C MET A 59 -3.94 -2.44 18.79
N LYS A 60 -2.66 -2.15 18.59
CA LYS A 60 -1.68 -1.94 19.67
C LYS A 60 -1.67 -0.51 20.24
N GLY A 61 -2.49 0.40 19.69
CA GLY A 61 -2.50 1.81 20.07
C GLY A 61 -1.30 2.63 19.57
N ASP A 62 -0.43 2.04 18.75
CA ASP A 62 0.72 2.70 18.11
C ASP A 62 0.40 2.97 16.64
N LEU A 63 -0.40 4.02 16.40
CA LEU A 63 -0.93 4.36 15.08
C LEU A 63 0.15 4.92 14.15
N LEU A 64 0.31 4.29 12.99
CA LEU A 64 1.09 4.84 11.88
C LEU A 64 0.25 5.88 11.15
N ARG A 65 0.74 7.12 11.04
CA ARG A 65 -0.05 8.28 10.57
C ARG A 65 -0.01 8.44 9.05
N ASN A 66 -0.14 7.33 8.34
CA ASN A 66 0.03 7.26 6.90
C ASN A 66 -1.19 6.66 6.21
N SER A 67 -1.54 7.26 5.06
CA SER A 67 -2.46 6.67 4.10
C SER A 67 -1.68 6.22 2.87
N TYR A 68 -2.04 5.05 2.33
CA TYR A 68 -1.36 4.43 1.20
C TYR A 68 -2.31 4.27 0.02
N VAL A 69 -1.81 4.58 -1.17
CA VAL A 69 -2.41 4.17 -2.45
C VAL A 69 -1.48 3.16 -3.09
N ILE A 70 -1.99 2.03 -3.52
CA ILE A 70 -1.23 0.95 -4.12
C ILE A 70 -1.83 0.70 -5.49
N GLY A 71 -1.04 0.97 -6.52
CA GLY A 71 -1.41 0.79 -7.92
C GLY A 71 -0.53 -0.28 -8.54
N GLY A 72 -1.13 -1.18 -9.30
CA GLY A 72 -0.36 -2.21 -9.98
C GLY A 72 -1.20 -3.03 -10.93
N LEU A 73 -0.54 -4.03 -11.50
CA LEU A 73 -1.16 -5.03 -12.35
C LEU A 73 -1.28 -6.33 -11.55
N ASP A 74 -2.44 -6.97 -11.66
CA ASP A 74 -2.69 -8.30 -11.10
C ASP A 74 -3.35 -9.14 -12.19
N ASN A 75 -2.66 -10.17 -12.67
CA ASN A 75 -3.14 -11.04 -13.76
C ASN A 75 -3.66 -10.28 -15.00
N GLY A 76 -2.96 -9.21 -15.39
CA GLY A 76 -3.32 -8.36 -16.54
C GLY A 76 -4.41 -7.33 -16.27
N GLN A 77 -5.01 -7.31 -15.07
CA GLN A 77 -5.99 -6.30 -14.68
C GLN A 77 -5.33 -5.17 -13.88
N LYS A 78 -5.66 -3.93 -14.24
CA LYS A 78 -5.23 -2.74 -13.51
C LYS A 78 -6.00 -2.65 -12.21
N MET A 79 -5.29 -2.49 -11.10
CA MET A 79 -5.89 -2.33 -9.78
C MET A 79 -5.34 -1.10 -9.09
N LEU A 80 -6.23 -0.39 -8.40
CA LEU A 80 -5.89 0.75 -7.57
C LEU A 80 -6.59 0.58 -6.22
N LEU A 81 -5.77 0.47 -5.18
CA LEU A 81 -6.13 0.05 -3.84
C LEU A 81 -5.76 1.15 -2.86
N PHE A 82 -6.58 1.39 -1.85
CA PHE A 82 -6.34 2.37 -0.81
C PHE A 82 -6.32 1.70 0.55
N VAL A 83 -5.42 2.17 1.42
CA VAL A 83 -5.32 1.78 2.83
C VAL A 83 -5.22 3.04 3.68
N ASP A 84 -6.10 3.16 4.66
CA ASP A 84 -6.06 4.27 5.63
C ASP A 84 -5.26 3.92 6.88
N LEU A 85 -4.98 4.92 7.70
CA LEU A 85 -4.25 4.81 8.96
C LEU A 85 -4.91 3.88 10.00
N TYR A 86 -6.23 3.67 9.89
CA TYR A 86 -6.98 2.72 10.72
C TYR A 86 -7.02 1.29 10.14
N GLY A 87 -6.34 1.05 9.02
CA GLY A 87 -6.43 -0.21 8.29
C GLY A 87 -7.73 -0.38 7.49
N THR A 88 -8.53 0.67 7.32
CA THR A 88 -9.67 0.66 6.39
C THR A 88 -9.14 0.54 4.97
N THR A 89 -9.72 -0.38 4.19
CA THR A 89 -9.23 -0.63 2.83
C THR A 89 -10.36 -0.66 1.81
N TYR A 90 -10.08 -0.18 0.59
CA TYR A 90 -11.02 -0.27 -0.53
C TYR A 90 -10.29 -0.26 -1.87
N GLN A 91 -10.98 -0.76 -2.90
CA GLN A 91 -10.55 -0.71 -4.29
C GLN A 91 -11.44 0.27 -5.06
N SER A 92 -10.86 1.11 -5.91
CA SER A 92 -11.60 2.06 -6.74
C SER A 92 -10.86 2.33 -8.05
N ALA A 93 -11.56 2.78 -9.09
CA ALA A 93 -10.94 3.21 -10.34
C ALA A 93 -10.14 4.52 -10.17
N THR A 94 -10.56 5.38 -9.24
CA THR A 94 -9.91 6.65 -8.91
C THR A 94 -9.80 6.81 -7.39
N VAL A 95 -8.64 7.26 -6.93
CA VAL A 95 -8.36 7.50 -5.51
C VAL A 95 -7.56 8.78 -5.34
N ALA A 96 -7.95 9.57 -4.35
CA ALA A 96 -7.20 10.71 -3.87
C ALA A 96 -7.08 10.68 -2.34
N MET A 97 -5.95 11.18 -1.84
CA MET A 97 -5.59 11.20 -0.41
C MET A 97 -5.60 12.63 0.14
N GLY A 98 -5.73 12.76 1.47
CA GLY A 98 -5.69 14.07 2.14
C GLY A 98 -6.67 15.07 1.54
N PHE A 99 -6.23 16.31 1.34
CA PHE A 99 -7.03 17.37 0.69
C PHE A 99 -7.47 17.03 -0.73
N GLY A 100 -6.70 16.20 -1.46
CA GLY A 100 -7.06 15.74 -2.79
C GLY A 100 -8.38 14.97 -2.82
N ARG A 101 -8.77 14.33 -1.70
CA ARG A 101 -10.07 13.66 -1.59
C ARG A 101 -11.26 14.62 -1.69
N HIS A 102 -11.09 15.87 -1.28
CA HIS A 102 -12.15 16.88 -1.34
C HIS A 102 -12.13 17.69 -2.65
N LEU A 103 -10.95 17.87 -3.25
CA LEU A 103 -10.78 18.70 -4.44
C LEU A 103 -10.73 17.90 -5.74
N ALA A 104 -9.94 16.82 -5.78
CA ALA A 104 -9.69 16.05 -6.99
C ALA A 104 -10.69 14.89 -7.17
N GLN A 105 -11.11 14.22 -6.09
CA GLN A 105 -12.04 13.10 -6.19
C GLN A 105 -13.37 13.45 -6.89
N PRO A 106 -14.00 14.62 -6.68
CA PRO A 106 -15.22 14.99 -7.39
C PRO A 106 -15.02 15.21 -8.90
N ILE A 107 -13.81 15.57 -9.33
CA ILE A 107 -13.47 15.80 -10.74
C ILE A 107 -13.14 14.46 -11.43
N LEU A 108 -12.56 13.53 -10.69
CA LEU A 108 -12.12 12.22 -11.17
C LEU A 108 -13.23 11.14 -11.18
N ARG A 109 -14.43 11.47 -10.69
CA ARG A 109 -15.56 10.53 -10.57
C ARG A 109 -16.63 10.86 -11.59
#